data_AF-A0A7S1PE72-F1
#
_entry.id   AF-A0A7S1PE72-F1
#
_cell.length_a   1.000
_cell.length_b   1.000
_cell.length_c   1.000
_cell.angle_alpha   90.00
_cell.angle_beta   90.00
_cell.angle_gamma   90.00
#
_symmetry.space_group_name_H-M   'P 1'
#
loop_
_entity.id
_entity.type
_entity.pdbx_description
1 polymer ?
#
loop_
_entity_poly.entity_id
_entity_poly.type
_entity_poly.pdbx_seq_one_letter_code
_entity_poly.pdbx_strand_id
1 'polypeptide(L)'
;AERSKVRLLESQMHTLAAELEAQRDRVKDFDQLKSKYDKVVADMARVSEEKALADKQIQELVDRIKVAEEHAAQAAAESKQMRDKVAGVKVTGVQEHVNNDVPAVPASRTDIYDWVNLYKKDQLIHFAKVYGVDTRKGQTKMAIVDEIAKAIYSPTTGDE
;
A
#
# COMPACT_ATOMS: atom_id res chain seq x y z
N ALA A 1 -48.21 85.65 -34.11
CA ALA A 1 -48.35 84.19 -34.32
C ALA A 1 -47.00 83.51 -34.52
N GLU A 2 -46.15 83.97 -35.43
CA GLU A 2 -44.85 83.30 -35.74
C GLU A 2 -43.88 83.21 -34.58
N ARG A 3 -43.71 84.26 -33.77
CA ARG A 3 -42.80 84.21 -32.60
C ARG A 3 -43.15 83.09 -31.62
N SER A 4 -44.44 82.81 -31.41
CA SER A 4 -44.89 81.71 -30.54
C SER A 4 -44.61 80.34 -31.16
N LYS A 5 -44.75 80.22 -32.49
CA LYS A 5 -44.43 79.00 -33.23
C LYS A 5 -42.92 78.71 -33.21
N VAL A 6 -42.09 79.74 -33.35
CA VAL A 6 -40.62 79.61 -33.25
C VAL A 6 -40.22 79.12 -31.86
N ARG A 7 -40.75 79.70 -30.78
CA ARG A 7 -40.47 79.23 -29.42
C ARG A 7 -40.88 77.79 -29.17
N LEU A 8 -42.03 77.37 -29.73
CA LEU A 8 -42.49 75.98 -29.63
C LEU A 8 -41.52 75.03 -30.35
N LEU A 9 -41.10 75.38 -31.56
CA LEU A 9 -40.14 74.59 -32.34
C LEU A 9 -38.78 74.52 -31.65
N GLU A 10 -38.28 75.62 -31.09
CA GLU A 10 -37.04 75.65 -30.30
C GLU A 10 -37.11 74.71 -29.09
N SER A 11 -38.23 74.74 -28.36
CA SER A 11 -38.46 73.82 -27.24
C SER A 11 -38.49 72.36 -27.69
N GLN A 12 -39.15 72.05 -28.81
CA GLN A 12 -39.19 70.69 -29.36
C GLN A 12 -37.80 70.24 -29.81
N MET A 13 -37.01 71.13 -30.41
CA MET A 13 -35.62 70.87 -30.79
C MET A 13 -34.75 70.55 -29.58
N HIS A 14 -34.90 71.30 -28.48
CA HIS A 14 -34.17 71.03 -27.25
C HIS A 14 -34.55 69.67 -26.63
N THR A 15 -35.83 69.32 -26.62
CA THR A 15 -36.28 68.00 -26.15
C THR A 15 -35.70 66.88 -27.01
N LEU A 16 -35.78 66.99 -28.34
CA LEU A 16 -35.24 66.00 -29.27
C LEU A 16 -33.72 65.85 -29.13
N ALA A 17 -32.98 66.96 -28.93
CA ALA A 17 -31.55 66.91 -28.70
C ALA A 17 -31.19 66.17 -27.40
N ALA A 18 -31.95 66.41 -26.32
CA ALA A 18 -31.77 65.69 -25.06
C ALA A 18 -32.09 64.20 -25.18
N GLU A 19 -33.15 63.84 -25.92
CA GLU A 19 -33.50 62.44 -26.18
C GLU A 19 -32.44 61.72 -27.00
N LEU A 20 -31.87 62.38 -28.02
CA LEU A 20 -30.79 61.83 -28.83
C LEU A 20 -29.51 61.59 -28.01
N GLU A 21 -29.14 62.51 -27.12
CA GLU A 21 -27.97 62.31 -26.26
C GLU A 21 -28.21 61.14 -25.28
N ALA A 22 -29.41 61.05 -24.69
CA ALA A 22 -29.77 59.93 -23.82
C ALA A 22 -29.82 58.58 -24.57
N GLN A 23 -30.22 58.56 -25.84
CA GLN A 23 -30.14 57.37 -26.69
C GLN A 23 -28.68 57.00 -26.98
N ARG A 24 -27.84 57.99 -27.30
CA ARG A 24 -26.41 57.79 -27.54
C ARG A 24 -25.71 57.18 -26.32
N ASP A 25 -26.02 57.66 -25.12
CA ASP A 25 -25.43 57.11 -23.90
C ASP A 25 -25.89 55.67 -23.63
N ARG A 26 -27.18 55.35 -23.87
CA ARG A 26 -27.67 53.96 -23.80
C ARG A 26 -26.98 53.02 -24.77
N VAL A 27 -26.61 53.49 -25.97
CA VAL A 27 -25.84 52.69 -26.94
C VAL A 27 -24.43 52.40 -26.39
N LYS A 28 -23.77 53.39 -25.78
CA LYS A 28 -22.45 53.17 -25.14
C LYS A 28 -22.53 52.13 -24.02
N ASP A 29 -23.57 52.19 -23.19
CA ASP A 29 -23.79 51.20 -22.12
C ASP A 29 -24.04 49.80 -22.69
N PHE A 30 -24.77 49.70 -23.80
CA PHE A 30 -24.99 48.44 -24.50
C PHE A 30 -23.69 47.86 -25.06
N ASP A 31 -22.83 48.68 -25.65
CA ASP A 31 -21.52 48.25 -26.16
C ASP A 31 -20.62 47.74 -25.02
N GLN A 32 -20.64 48.39 -23.85
CA GLN A 32 -19.93 47.91 -22.67
C GLN A 32 -20.49 46.58 -22.16
N LEU A 33 -21.81 46.42 -22.13
CA LEU A 33 -22.44 45.17 -21.72
C LEU A 33 -22.11 44.04 -22.69
N LYS A 34 -22.13 44.32 -23.99
CA LYS A 34 -21.73 43.37 -25.03
C LYS A 34 -20.28 42.93 -24.86
N SER A 35 -19.35 43.88 -24.62
CA SER A 35 -17.95 43.55 -24.35
C SER A 35 -17.78 42.64 -23.13
N LYS A 36 -18.54 42.87 -22.06
CA LYS A 36 -18.54 41.99 -20.88
C LYS A 36 -19.09 40.60 -21.22
N TYR A 37 -20.18 40.53 -21.98
CA TYR A 37 -20.77 39.27 -22.42
C TYR A 37 -19.80 38.45 -23.28
N ASP A 38 -19.17 39.08 -24.27
CA ASP A 38 -18.20 38.44 -25.15
C ASP A 38 -17.01 37.87 -24.34
N LYS A 39 -16.57 38.59 -23.31
CA LYS A 39 -15.54 38.10 -22.37
C LYS A 39 -16.01 36.86 -21.60
N VAL A 40 -17.23 36.87 -21.07
CA VAL A 40 -17.79 35.70 -20.35
C VAL A 40 -17.88 34.48 -21.26
N VAL A 41 -18.28 34.66 -22.52
CA VAL A 41 -18.33 33.57 -23.50
C VAL A 41 -16.93 33.00 -23.76
N ALA A 42 -15.91 33.86 -23.92
CA ALA A 42 -14.53 33.43 -24.09
C ALA A 42 -13.99 32.69 -22.86
N ASP A 43 -14.27 33.20 -21.66
CA ASP A 43 -13.88 32.54 -20.41
C ASP A 43 -14.54 31.17 -20.25
N MET A 44 -15.82 31.04 -20.62
CA MET A 44 -16.55 29.76 -20.61
C MET A 44 -15.98 28.74 -21.60
N ALA A 45 -15.55 29.19 -22.78
CA ALA A 45 -14.88 28.33 -23.76
C ALA A 45 -13.55 27.82 -23.19
N ARG A 46 -12.73 28.70 -22.62
CA ARG A 46 -11.45 28.34 -21.99
C ARG A 46 -11.65 27.33 -20.85
N VAL A 47 -12.62 27.56 -19.96
CA VAL A 47 -12.91 26.63 -18.86
C VAL A 47 -13.37 25.27 -19.38
N SER A 48 -14.12 25.24 -20.48
CA SER A 48 -14.55 23.97 -21.10
C SER A 48 -13.36 23.19 -21.68
N GLU A 49 -12.38 23.87 -22.28
CA GLU A 49 -11.14 23.25 -22.77
C GLU A 49 -10.28 22.72 -21.61
N GLU A 50 -10.11 23.51 -20.55
CA GLU A 50 -9.38 23.10 -19.34
C GLU A 50 -10.01 21.87 -18.69
N LYS A 51 -11.35 21.83 -18.63
CA LYS A 51 -12.09 20.66 -18.13
C LYS A 51 -11.82 19.43 -19.01
N ALA A 52 -11.90 19.55 -20.33
CA ALA A 52 -11.66 18.44 -21.24
C ALA A 52 -10.22 17.89 -21.11
N LEU A 53 -9.24 18.78 -20.91
CA LEU A 53 -7.86 18.38 -20.65
C LEU A 53 -7.71 17.64 -19.32
N ALA A 54 -8.34 18.15 -18.25
CA ALA A 54 -8.33 17.51 -16.95
C ALA A 54 -8.99 16.13 -16.97
N ASP A 55 -10.14 16.00 -17.65
CA ASP A 55 -10.84 14.71 -17.82
C ASP A 55 -9.95 13.68 -18.51
N LYS A 56 -9.18 14.09 -19.54
CA LYS A 56 -8.21 13.23 -20.21
C LYS A 56 -7.08 12.78 -19.27
N GLN A 57 -6.51 13.70 -18.49
CA GLN A 57 -5.45 13.39 -17.53
C GLN A 57 -5.94 12.45 -16.42
N ILE A 58 -7.16 12.65 -15.93
CA ILE A 58 -7.78 11.76 -14.95
C ILE A 58 -7.91 10.36 -15.53
N GLN A 59 -8.38 10.23 -16.77
CA GLN A 59 -8.53 8.93 -17.42
C GLN A 59 -7.17 8.20 -17.57
N GLU A 60 -6.12 8.92 -18.00
CA GLU A 60 -4.77 8.37 -18.10
C GLU A 60 -4.24 7.88 -16.73
N LEU A 61 -4.52 8.63 -15.65
CA LEU A 61 -4.15 8.21 -14.30
C LEU A 61 -4.93 6.98 -13.82
N VAL A 62 -6.23 6.92 -14.10
CA VAL A 62 -7.07 5.75 -13.78
C VAL A 62 -6.55 4.50 -14.47
N ASP A 63 -6.18 4.59 -15.75
CA ASP A 63 -5.67 3.43 -16.49
C ASP A 63 -4.29 2.99 -15.95
N ARG A 64 -3.42 3.93 -15.56
CA ARG A 64 -2.15 3.61 -14.90
C ARG A 64 -2.32 2.95 -13.54
N ILE A 65 -3.31 3.38 -12.76
CA ILE A 65 -3.62 2.77 -11.45
C ILE A 65 -4.06 1.32 -11.66
N LYS A 66 -4.96 1.05 -12.62
CA LYS A 66 -5.40 -0.32 -12.92
C LYS A 66 -4.24 -1.25 -13.26
N VAL A 67 -3.33 -0.81 -14.14
CA VAL A 67 -2.13 -1.59 -14.49
C VAL A 67 -1.24 -1.84 -13.26
N ALA A 68 -1.05 -0.82 -12.41
CA ALA A 68 -0.27 -0.96 -11.19
C ALA A 68 -0.93 -1.93 -10.18
N GLU A 69 -2.25 -1.91 -10.06
CA GLU A 69 -3.02 -2.83 -9.22
C GLU A 69 -2.91 -4.27 -9.73
N GLU A 70 -3.01 -4.50 -11.04
CA GLU A 70 -2.81 -5.81 -11.66
C GLU A 70 -1.39 -6.35 -11.40
N HIS A 71 -0.37 -5.51 -11.59
CA HIS A 71 1.02 -5.88 -11.31
C HIS A 71 1.24 -6.20 -9.82
N ALA A 72 0.63 -5.43 -8.91
CA ALA A 72 0.72 -5.68 -7.48
C ALA A 72 0.04 -7.01 -7.09
N ALA A 73 -1.12 -7.31 -7.68
CA ALA A 73 -1.81 -8.58 -7.48
C ALA A 73 -0.98 -9.77 -7.99
N GLN A 74 -0.36 -9.64 -9.16
CA GLN A 74 0.54 -10.66 -9.70
C GLN A 74 1.76 -10.87 -8.80
N ALA A 75 2.44 -9.81 -8.38
CA ALA A 75 3.58 -9.89 -7.48
C ALA A 75 3.20 -10.52 -6.12
N ALA A 76 2.01 -10.23 -5.60
CA ALA A 76 1.50 -10.86 -4.38
C ALA A 76 1.24 -12.37 -4.57
N ALA A 77 0.71 -12.78 -5.72
CA ALA A 77 0.49 -14.18 -6.06
C ALA A 77 1.82 -14.94 -6.20
N GLU A 78 2.80 -14.37 -6.92
CA GLU A 78 4.15 -14.93 -7.06
C GLU A 78 4.86 -15.04 -5.70
N SER A 79 4.75 -14.01 -4.85
CA SER A 79 5.29 -14.02 -3.49
C SER A 79 4.66 -15.11 -2.63
N LYS A 80 3.34 -15.33 -2.74
CA LYS A 80 2.66 -16.44 -2.08
C LYS A 80 3.18 -17.79 -2.59
N GLN A 81 3.25 -17.98 -3.91
CA GLN A 81 3.75 -19.20 -4.52
C GLN A 81 5.20 -19.51 -4.11
N MET A 82 6.07 -18.50 -4.04
CA MET A 82 7.43 -18.68 -3.54
C MET A 82 7.47 -19.07 -2.06
N ARG A 83 6.65 -18.44 -1.21
CA ARG A 83 6.53 -18.84 0.20
C ARG A 83 6.06 -20.27 0.35
N ASP A 84 5.07 -20.69 -0.44
CA ASP A 84 4.55 -22.06 -0.43
C ASP A 84 5.62 -23.06 -0.91
N LYS A 85 6.39 -22.73 -1.95
CA LYS A 85 7.55 -23.53 -2.40
C LYS A 85 8.63 -23.63 -1.33
N VAL A 86 9.00 -22.53 -0.67
CA VAL A 86 10.00 -22.54 0.42
C VAL A 86 9.49 -23.32 1.63
N ALA A 87 8.20 -23.23 1.96
CA ALA A 87 7.59 -24.05 2.99
C ALA A 87 7.62 -25.53 2.61
N GLY A 88 7.28 -25.88 1.37
CA GLY A 88 7.38 -27.24 0.83
C GLY A 88 8.81 -27.78 0.85
N VAL A 89 9.80 -26.97 0.47
CA VAL A 89 11.23 -27.32 0.53
C VAL A 89 11.74 -27.41 1.98
N LYS A 90 11.19 -26.64 2.93
CA LYS A 90 11.49 -26.86 4.35
C LYS A 90 10.87 -28.16 4.85
N VAL A 91 9.69 -28.54 4.36
CA VAL A 91 9.09 -29.84 4.72
C VAL A 91 9.91 -30.98 4.10
N THR A 92 10.28 -30.93 2.82
CA THR A 92 11.08 -32.01 2.20
C THR A 92 12.55 -32.00 2.61
N GLY A 93 13.18 -30.83 2.77
CA GLY A 93 14.58 -30.67 3.17
C GLY A 93 14.85 -30.86 4.66
N VAL A 94 13.81 -30.80 5.52
CA VAL A 94 13.90 -31.28 6.91
C VAL A 94 13.55 -32.77 6.98
N GLN A 95 12.75 -33.29 6.05
CA GLN A 95 12.30 -34.69 6.08
C GLN A 95 13.24 -35.68 5.40
N GLU A 96 14.17 -35.23 4.54
CA GLU A 96 15.21 -36.11 3.95
C GLU A 96 16.52 -36.22 4.76
N HIS A 97 16.76 -35.37 5.77
CA HIS A 97 17.96 -35.46 6.61
C HIS A 97 17.74 -35.28 8.12
N VAL A 98 16.48 -35.33 8.58
CA VAL A 98 16.22 -35.71 9.96
C VAL A 98 15.75 -37.16 9.90
N ASN A 99 16.70 -38.09 9.98
CA ASN A 99 16.38 -39.40 10.51
C ASN A 99 15.63 -39.15 11.82
N ASN A 100 14.30 -39.34 11.78
CA ASN A 100 13.43 -39.43 12.95
C ASN A 100 13.73 -40.67 13.79
N ASP A 101 14.76 -41.43 13.42
CA ASP A 101 15.34 -42.46 14.26
C ASP A 101 16.00 -41.74 15.43
N VAL A 102 15.34 -41.82 16.59
CA VAL A 102 16.00 -41.65 17.88
C VAL A 102 17.29 -42.47 17.80
N PRO A 103 18.48 -41.84 17.86
CA PRO A 103 19.70 -42.59 17.71
C PRO A 103 19.81 -43.63 18.82
N ALA A 104 20.35 -44.80 18.48
CA ALA A 104 20.45 -45.91 19.42
C ALA A 104 21.14 -45.45 20.70
N VAL A 105 20.40 -45.41 21.82
CA VAL A 105 20.92 -45.02 23.13
C VAL A 105 22.25 -45.72 23.36
N PRO A 106 23.34 -45.01 23.67
CA PRO A 106 24.62 -45.63 23.87
C PRO A 106 24.55 -46.68 24.98
N ALA A 107 25.41 -47.69 24.96
CA ALA A 107 25.37 -48.73 25.99
C ALA A 107 25.84 -48.18 27.35
N SER A 108 26.61 -47.09 27.37
CA SER A 108 27.18 -46.53 28.59
C SER A 108 27.17 -44.99 28.62
N ARG A 109 27.27 -44.45 29.85
CA ARG A 109 27.45 -43.02 30.09
C ARG A 109 28.74 -42.47 29.48
N THR A 110 29.76 -43.28 29.26
CA THR A 110 31.01 -42.80 28.63
C THR A 110 30.78 -42.56 27.13
N ASP A 111 30.08 -43.48 26.48
CA ASP A 111 29.78 -43.43 25.03
C ASP A 111 28.79 -42.30 24.68
N ILE A 112 27.97 -41.86 25.65
CA ILE A 112 27.04 -40.75 25.44
C ILE A 112 27.76 -39.41 25.29
N TYR A 113 28.98 -39.25 25.80
CA TYR A 113 29.71 -38.00 25.64
C TYR A 113 30.28 -37.83 24.23
N ASP A 114 30.52 -38.93 23.51
CA ASP A 114 30.90 -38.89 22.10
C ASP A 114 29.75 -38.38 21.20
N TRP A 115 28.49 -38.51 21.65
CA TRP A 115 27.32 -37.94 20.94
C TRP A 115 27.35 -36.42 20.84
N VAL A 116 28.01 -35.72 21.76
CA VAL A 116 28.13 -34.26 21.72
C VAL A 116 28.77 -33.78 20.40
N ASN A 117 29.69 -34.59 19.87
CA ASN A 117 30.43 -34.31 18.65
C ASN A 117 29.70 -34.80 17.39
N LEU A 118 28.89 -35.86 17.51
CA LEU A 118 28.17 -36.45 16.39
C LEU A 118 26.93 -35.65 15.98
N TYR A 119 26.29 -34.94 16.92
CA TYR A 119 25.01 -34.26 16.67
C TYR A 119 25.07 -32.74 16.77
N LYS A 120 24.24 -32.07 15.97
CA LYS A 120 24.03 -30.62 16.08
C LYS A 120 23.25 -30.30 17.36
N LYS A 121 23.40 -29.07 17.87
CA LYS A 121 22.76 -28.64 19.11
C LYS A 121 21.23 -28.78 19.05
N ASP A 122 20.63 -28.44 17.91
CA ASP A 122 19.18 -28.54 17.72
C ASP A 122 18.68 -29.98 17.74
N GLN A 123 19.49 -30.94 17.27
CA GLN A 123 19.19 -32.37 17.34
C GLN A 123 19.25 -32.87 18.80
N LEU A 124 20.28 -32.45 19.55
CA LEU A 124 20.40 -32.78 20.98
C LEU A 124 19.22 -32.20 21.80
N ILE A 125 18.73 -31.00 21.46
CA ILE A 125 17.53 -30.41 22.07
C ILE A 125 16.28 -31.24 21.74
N HIS A 126 16.18 -31.76 20.52
CA HIS A 126 15.09 -32.65 20.14
C HIS A 126 15.14 -33.96 20.94
N PHE A 127 16.31 -34.58 21.07
CA PHE A 127 16.46 -35.80 21.88
C PHE A 127 16.17 -35.56 23.36
N ALA A 128 16.59 -34.43 23.92
CA ALA A 128 16.25 -34.06 25.29
C ALA A 128 14.73 -34.09 25.53
N LYS A 129 13.93 -33.55 24.60
CA LYS A 129 12.46 -33.63 24.68
C LYS A 129 11.93 -35.06 24.64
N VAL A 130 12.53 -35.93 23.82
CA VAL A 130 12.14 -37.36 23.73
C VAL A 130 12.36 -38.06 25.08
N TYR A 131 13.44 -37.75 25.79
CA TYR A 131 13.75 -38.30 27.11
C TYR A 131 13.14 -37.52 28.28
N GLY A 132 12.22 -36.58 28.03
CA GLY A 132 11.56 -35.79 29.08
C GLY A 132 12.47 -34.78 29.78
N VAL A 133 13.57 -34.39 29.16
CA VAL A 133 14.55 -33.42 29.68
C VAL A 133 14.24 -32.02 29.18
N ASP A 134 14.02 -31.09 30.12
CA ASP A 134 13.83 -29.68 29.81
C ASP A 134 15.15 -28.98 29.52
N THR A 135 15.25 -28.42 28.31
CA THR A 135 16.42 -27.63 27.88
C THR A 135 16.16 -26.13 28.01
N ARG A 136 17.16 -25.39 28.48
CA ARG A 136 17.13 -23.93 28.64
C ARG A 136 17.86 -23.24 27.51
N LYS A 137 17.36 -22.06 27.11
CA LYS A 137 18.00 -21.21 26.11
C LYS A 137 19.42 -20.84 26.59
N GLY A 138 20.43 -21.14 25.77
CA GLY A 138 21.84 -20.85 26.06
C GLY A 138 22.67 -22.01 26.60
N GLN A 139 22.08 -23.18 26.93
CA GLN A 139 22.85 -24.36 27.37
C GLN A 139 23.88 -24.80 26.32
N THR A 140 25.03 -25.32 26.77
CA THR A 140 26.02 -25.92 25.87
C THR A 140 25.56 -27.30 25.41
N LYS A 141 26.13 -27.83 24.31
CA LYS A 141 25.81 -29.19 23.85
C LYS A 141 26.10 -30.24 24.93
N MET A 142 27.23 -30.07 25.64
CA MET A 142 27.64 -30.94 26.74
C MET A 142 26.63 -30.92 27.90
N ALA A 143 26.11 -29.74 28.25
CA ALA A 143 25.08 -29.62 29.30
C ALA A 143 23.79 -30.34 28.91
N ILE A 144 23.38 -30.27 27.64
CA ILE A 144 22.19 -30.97 27.16
C ILE A 144 22.40 -32.49 27.21
N VAL A 145 23.57 -32.98 26.77
CA VAL A 145 23.90 -34.42 26.80
C VAL A 145 24.02 -34.94 28.22
N ASP A 146 24.56 -34.18 29.17
CA ASP A 146 24.66 -34.61 30.56
C ASP A 146 23.28 -34.79 31.22
N GLU A 147 22.32 -33.92 30.89
CA GLU A 147 20.94 -34.06 31.35
C GLU A 147 20.23 -35.26 30.71
N ILE A 148 20.46 -35.51 29.42
CA ILE A 148 19.97 -36.73 28.75
C ILE A 148 20.59 -37.98 29.40
N ALA A 149 21.89 -37.97 29.69
CA ALA A 149 22.59 -39.07 30.34
C ALA A 149 22.04 -39.34 31.75
N LYS A 150 21.66 -38.29 32.49
CA LYS A 150 20.95 -38.45 33.77
C LYS A 150 19.58 -39.08 33.56
N ALA A 151 18.80 -38.65 32.58
CA ALA A 151 17.47 -39.24 32.35
C ALA A 151 17.54 -40.72 31.94
N ILE A 152 18.57 -41.12 31.20
CA ILE A 152 18.73 -42.48 30.67
C ILE A 152 19.41 -43.43 31.67
N TYR A 153 20.49 -42.98 32.34
CA TYR A 153 21.33 -43.85 33.18
C TYR A 153 21.27 -43.53 34.67
N SER A 154 20.45 -42.58 35.13
CA SER A 154 20.26 -42.46 36.57
C SER A 154 19.63 -43.75 37.08
N PRO A 155 20.14 -44.31 38.18
CA PRO A 155 19.43 -45.38 38.86
C PRO A 155 18.08 -44.80 39.30
N THR A 156 17.00 -45.52 39.01
CA THR A 156 15.74 -45.37 39.72
C THR A 156 16.11 -45.45 41.21
N THR A 157 16.18 -44.30 41.88
CA THR A 157 16.22 -44.24 43.33
C THR A 157 14.99 -45.00 43.79
N GLY A 158 15.24 -46.10 44.50
CA GLY A 158 14.22 -47.04 44.91
C GLY A 158 13.10 -46.38 45.71
N ASP A 159 11.89 -46.84 45.43
CA ASP A 159 10.88 -46.94 46.47
C ASP A 159 11.05 -48.32 47.11
N GLU A 160 11.40 -48.31 48.40
CA GLU A 160 11.16 -49.40 49.35
C GLU A 160 9.67 -49.78 49.41
#